data_AF-A0A967YAD3-F1
#
_entry.id   AF-A0A967YAD3-F1
#
_cell.length_a   1.000
_cell.length_b   1.000
_cell.length_c   1.000
_cell.angle_alpha   90.00
_cell.angle_beta   90.00
_cell.angle_gamma   90.00
#
_symmetry.space_group_name_H-M   'P 1'
#
loop_
_entity.id
_entity.type
_entity.pdbx_description
1 polymer ?
#
loop_
_entity_poly.entity_id
_entity_poly.type
_entity_poly.pdbx_seq_one_letter_code
_entity_poly.pdbx_strand_id
1 'polypeptide(L)' 'QSRRFHEIRRVVTELGAYDFETDDHRMRVRSLHPGVTLEEAQAASPFELAVTGDVPESRA' A
#
# COMPACT_ATOMS: atom_id res chain seq x y z
N GLN A 1 -20.73 2.12 18.43
CA GLN A 1 -20.45 1.57 17.08
C GLN A 1 -20.15 2.72 16.11
N SER A 2 -18.87 3.05 15.88
CA SER A 2 -18.46 4.16 15.00
C SER A 2 -17.86 3.71 13.66
N ARG A 3 -17.64 2.40 13.45
CA ARG A 3 -16.94 1.86 12.27
C ARG A 3 -17.82 1.59 11.04
N ARG A 4 -19.14 1.70 11.15
CA ARG A 4 -20.08 1.32 10.06
C ARG A 4 -19.86 2.08 8.74
N PHE A 5 -19.25 3.27 8.81
CA PHE A 5 -18.95 4.11 7.64
C PHE A 5 -17.45 4.50 7.59
N HIS A 6 -16.59 3.82 8.34
CA HIS A 6 -15.16 4.11 8.35
C HIS A 6 -14.45 3.17 7.39
N GLU A 7 -13.99 3.72 6.27
CA GLU A 7 -13.30 2.99 5.21
C GLU A 7 -12.20 3.89 4.64
N ILE A 8 -10.94 3.45 4.71
CA ILE A 8 -9.83 4.08 4.00
C ILE A 8 -9.53 3.20 2.79
N ARG A 9 -9.94 3.67 1.61
CA ARG A 9 -9.85 2.86 0.38
C ARG A 9 -8.44 2.72 -0.14
N ARG A 10 -7.74 3.84 -0.22
CA ARG A 10 -6.50 3.98 -1.01
C ARG A 10 -5.65 5.09 -0.41
N VAL A 11 -4.34 4.91 -0.48
CA VAL A 11 -3.35 5.99 -0.40
C VAL A 11 -2.54 5.92 -1.70
N VAL A 12 -2.39 7.04 -2.40
CA VAL A 12 -1.57 7.12 -3.62
C VAL A 12 -0.51 8.18 -3.38
N THR A 13 0.74 7.83 -3.64
CA THR A 13 1.90 8.72 -3.47
C THR A 13 2.71 8.79 -4.76
N GLU A 14 3.86 9.46 -4.72
CA GLU A 14 4.84 9.43 -5.81
C GLU A 14 5.51 8.06 -6.00
N LEU A 15 5.33 7.12 -5.06
CA LEU A 15 5.95 5.80 -5.08
C LEU A 15 5.00 4.70 -5.57
N GLY A 16 3.70 4.82 -5.29
CA GLY A 16 2.75 3.77 -5.64
C GLY A 16 1.36 3.95 -5.05
N ALA A 17 0.59 2.87 -5.10
CA ALA A 17 -0.75 2.78 -4.51
C ALA A 17 -0.77 1.74 -3.39
N TYR A 18 -1.37 2.13 -2.26
CA TYR A 18 -1.48 1.34 -1.05
C TYR A 18 -2.96 1.17 -0.67
N ASP A 19 -3.26 0.14 0.12
CA ASP A 19 -4.56 -0.06 0.76
C ASP A 19 -4.43 -0.72 2.13
N PHE A 20 -5.56 -1.07 2.75
CA PHE A 20 -5.65 -1.67 4.07
C PHE A 20 -6.45 -2.99 4.02
N GLU A 21 -6.44 -3.67 2.88
CA GLU A 21 -7.15 -4.96 2.66
C GLU A 21 -6.32 -6.13 3.18
N THR A 22 -5.95 -6.06 4.45
CA THR A 22 -5.24 -7.09 5.23
C THR A 22 -6.09 -7.47 6.43
N ASP A 23 -5.89 -8.67 6.98
CA ASP A 23 -6.71 -9.18 8.09
C ASP A 23 -6.65 -8.28 9.34
N ASP A 24 -5.52 -7.59 9.53
CA ASP A 24 -5.28 -6.64 10.62
C ASP A 24 -5.42 -5.16 10.21
N HIS A 25 -5.81 -4.89 8.96
CA HIS A 25 -5.89 -3.56 8.36
C HIS A 25 -4.59 -2.75 8.45
N ARG A 26 -3.42 -3.42 8.37
CA ARG A 26 -2.14 -2.74 8.10
C ARG A 26 -2.05 -2.27 6.66
N MET A 27 -1.29 -1.19 6.45
CA MET A 27 -1.02 -0.65 5.11
C MET A 27 -0.28 -1.71 4.28
N ARG A 28 -0.82 -2.01 3.10
CA ARG A 28 -0.29 -2.97 2.13
C ARG A 28 0.08 -2.28 0.83
N VAL A 29 1.20 -2.68 0.24
CA VAL A 29 1.57 -2.27 -1.11
C VAL A 29 0.67 -2.99 -2.11
N ARG A 30 -0.16 -2.25 -2.87
CA ARG A 30 -0.94 -2.85 -3.96
C ARG A 30 -0.20 -2.81 -5.28
N SER A 31 0.43 -1.69 -5.59
CA SER A 31 1.23 -1.53 -6.80
C SER A 31 2.27 -0.43 -6.62
N LEU A 32 3.38 -0.55 -7.33
CA LEU A 32 4.45 0.45 -7.35
C LEU A 32 4.51 1.10 -8.72
N HIS A 33 4.79 2.40 -8.77
CA HIS A 33 4.92 3.08 -10.05
C HIS A 33 6.14 2.57 -10.83
N PRO A 34 6.16 2.69 -12.17
CA PRO A 34 7.26 2.22 -12.98
C PRO A 34 8.61 2.75 -12.50
N GLY A 35 9.55 1.83 -12.24
CA GLY A 35 10.88 2.14 -11.74
C GLY A 35 11.01 2.30 -10.22
N VAL A 36 9.93 2.17 -9.45
CA VAL A 36 9.98 2.19 -7.98
C VAL A 36 10.08 0.76 -7.45
N THR A 37 11.00 0.52 -6.52
CA THR A 37 11.18 -0.78 -5.88
C THR A 37 10.43 -0.91 -4.55
N LEU A 38 10.22 -2.15 -4.11
CA LEU A 38 9.61 -2.40 -2.80
C LEU A 38 10.51 -1.93 -1.67
N GLU A 39 11.82 -2.09 -1.83
CA GLU A 39 12.82 -1.63 -0.87
C GLU A 39 12.78 -0.10 -0.71
N GLU A 40 12.62 0.65 -1.80
CA GLU A 40 12.46 2.11 -1.75
C GLU A 40 11.18 2.52 -1.03
N ALA A 41 10.05 1.89 -1.36
CA ALA A 41 8.78 2.14 -0.67
C ALA A 41 8.86 1.82 0.84
N GLN A 42 9.54 0.73 1.18
CA GLN A 42 9.76 0.33 2.58
C GLN A 42 10.70 1.30 3.31
N ALA A 43 11.76 1.78 2.66
CA ALA A 43 12.69 2.75 3.25
C ALA A 43 12.04 4.13 3.47
N ALA A 44 11.09 4.53 2.61
CA ALA A 44 10.32 5.76 2.74
C ALA A 44 9.22 5.68 3.82
N SER A 45 8.90 4.48 4.31
CA SER A 45 7.82 4.25 5.28
C SER A 45 8.40 3.99 6.68
N PRO A 46 8.02 4.76 7.72
CA PRO A 46 8.53 4.57 9.08
C PRO A 46 7.93 3.35 9.81
N PHE A 47 7.26 2.47 9.08
CA PHE A 47 6.61 1.25 9.55
C PHE A 47 6.71 0.17 8.47
N GLU A 48 6.54 -1.09 8.86
CA GLU A 48 6.55 -2.21 7.92
C GLU A 48 5.31 -2.18 7.02
N LEU A 49 5.53 -2.24 5.72
CA LEU A 49 4.48 -2.38 4.72
C LEU A 49 4.12 -3.85 4.56
N ALA A 50 2.83 -4.16 4.58
CA ALA A 50 2.37 -5.49 4.23
C ALA A 50 2.56 -5.74 2.72
N VAL A 51 2.99 -6.95 2.38
CA VAL A 51 3.19 -7.38 0.99
C VAL A 51 2.52 -8.74 0.82
N THR A 52 1.74 -8.90 -0.25
CA THR A 52 1.03 -10.14 -0.56
C THR A 52 1.40 -10.61 -1.95
N GLY A 53 2.27 -11.62 -2.03
CA GLY A 53 2.76 -12.15 -3.30
C GLY A 53 3.59 -11.12 -4.09
N ASP A 54 3.57 -11.24 -5.41
CA ASP A 54 4.26 -10.31 -6.30
C ASP A 54 3.56 -8.95 -6.31
N VAL A 55 4.35 -7.88 -6.17
CA VAL A 55 3.86 -6.49 -6.24
C VAL A 55 3.83 -6.07 -7.71
N PRO A 56 2.65 -5.84 -8.30
CA PRO A 56 2.56 -5.42 -9.69
C PRO A 56 3.02 -3.97 -9.88
N GLU A 57 3.49 -3.67 -11.09
CA GLU A 57 3.66 -2.29 -11.53
C GLU A 57 2.30 -1.60 -11.73
N SER A 58 2.20 -0.33 -11.33
CA SER A 58 1.04 0.51 -11.56
C SER A 58 0.84 0.76 -13.05
N ARG A 59 -0.42 0.83 -13.48
CA ARG A 59 -0.76 1.19 -14.87
C ARG A 59 -0.42 2.66 -15.13
N ALA A 60 0.09 2.96 -16.33
CA ALA A 60 0.25 4.31 -16.83
C ALA A 60 -1.09 4.98 -17.17
#